data_AF-A0A7S1RJS0-F1
#
_entry.id   AF-A0A7S1RJS0-F1
#
_cell.length_a   1.000
_cell.length_b   1.000
_cell.length_c   1.000
_cell.angle_alpha   90.00
_cell.angle_beta   90.00
_cell.angle_gamma   90.00
#
_symmetry.space_group_name_H-M   'P 1'
#
loop_
_entity.id
_entity.type
_entity.pdbx_description
1 polymer ?
#
loop_
_entity_poly.entity_id
_entity_poly.type
_entity_poly.pdbx_seq_one_letter_code
_entity_poly.pdbx_strand_id
1 'polypeptide(L)'
;CELEERQANVRKTCTSWQAQPFLARLVLVVGTVFSAITIGLVVNPQQKAFAEFTITDRVSELPNGSALSIVLPPGWRAFGSVSVVVVCLALNQAWCRVAVIRSERRHRDTVRSLELAQRRGGGWPQS
;
A
#
# COMPACT_ATOMS: atom_id res chain seq x y z
N CYS A 1 14.36 20.92 6.58
CA CYS A 1 14.97 19.76 7.24
C CYS A 1 14.17 19.34 8.48
N GLU A 2 13.97 20.18 9.50
CA GLU A 2 13.25 19.79 10.74
C GLU A 2 11.80 19.31 10.52
N LEU A 3 11.06 19.88 9.57
CA LEU A 3 9.70 19.45 9.24
C LEU A 3 9.67 18.02 8.65
N GLU A 4 10.67 17.65 7.86
CA GLU A 4 10.77 16.32 7.25
C GLU A 4 11.10 15.25 8.31
N GLU A 5 11.99 15.57 9.26
CA GLU A 5 12.28 14.68 10.39
C GLU A 5 11.03 14.44 11.25
N ARG A 6 10.22 15.47 11.50
CA ARG A 6 8.95 15.30 12.24
C ARG A 6 7.99 14.39 11.49
N GLN A 7 7.84 14.57 10.18
CA GLN A 7 6.99 13.69 9.36
C GLN A 7 7.52 12.25 9.33
N ALA A 8 8.84 12.06 9.26
CA ALA A 8 9.47 10.75 9.30
C ALA A 8 9.23 10.04 10.65
N ASN A 9 9.35 10.77 11.77
CA ASN A 9 9.11 10.20 13.10
C ASN A 9 7.65 9.80 13.29
N VAL A 10 6.69 10.66 12.90
CA VAL A 10 5.26 10.32 12.97
C VAL A 10 4.93 9.10 12.11
N ARG A 11 5.51 9.00 10.90
CA ARG A 11 5.37 7.81 10.07
C ARG A 11 5.92 6.56 10.74
N LYS A 12 7.10 6.61 11.36
CA LYS A 12 7.69 5.46 12.08
C LYS A 12 6.76 4.97 13.19
N THR A 13 6.18 5.86 13.98
CA THR A 13 5.28 5.46 15.07
C THR A 13 3.97 4.87 14.55
N CYS A 14 3.39 5.46 13.50
CA CYS A 14 2.15 4.99 12.89
C CYS A 14 2.33 3.70 12.04
N THR A 15 3.53 3.43 11.57
CA THR A 15 3.89 2.18 10.87
C THR A 15 4.43 1.11 11.81
N SER A 16 4.47 1.37 13.13
CA SER A 16 4.80 0.32 14.09
C SER A 16 3.82 -0.83 13.95
N TRP A 17 4.35 -2.06 13.95
CA TRP A 17 3.54 -3.26 13.75
C TRP A 17 2.40 -3.31 14.77
N GLN A 18 2.68 -2.94 16.03
CA GLN A 18 1.70 -2.87 17.12
C GLN A 18 0.54 -1.89 16.86
N ALA A 19 0.80 -0.74 16.22
CA ALA A 19 -0.23 0.26 15.92
C ALA A 19 -1.04 -0.05 14.64
N GLN A 20 -0.54 -0.93 13.77
CA GLN A 20 -1.30 -1.32 12.57
C GLN A 20 -2.51 -2.18 12.92
N PRO A 21 -3.68 -1.91 12.30
CA PRO A 21 -4.85 -2.77 12.46
C PRO A 21 -4.54 -4.16 11.94
N PHE A 22 -5.16 -5.17 12.54
CA PHE A 22 -4.99 -6.58 12.16
C PHE A 22 -5.17 -6.82 10.65
N LEU A 23 -6.14 -6.13 10.04
CA LEU A 23 -6.38 -6.15 8.60
C LEU A 23 -5.17 -5.71 7.77
N ALA A 24 -4.48 -4.64 8.16
CA ALA A 24 -3.29 -4.18 7.43
C ALA A 24 -2.14 -5.19 7.54
N ARG A 25 -2.00 -5.86 8.69
CA ARG A 25 -1.01 -6.94 8.86
C ARG A 25 -1.33 -8.14 7.97
N LEU A 26 -2.58 -8.57 7.91
CA LEU A 26 -3.01 -9.64 7.00
C LEU A 26 -2.73 -9.29 5.55
N VAL A 27 -3.06 -8.06 5.14
CA VAL A 27 -2.79 -7.55 3.79
C VAL A 27 -1.31 -7.60 3.46
N LEU A 28 -0.43 -7.24 4.40
CA LEU A 28 1.02 -7.33 4.21
C LEU A 28 1.47 -8.78 4.09
N VAL A 29 1.06 -9.67 5.00
CA VAL A 29 1.44 -11.09 4.97
C VAL A 29 0.99 -11.75 3.67
N VAL A 30 -0.26 -11.53 3.26
CA VAL A 30 -0.80 -12.03 1.99
C VAL A 30 0.00 -11.47 0.83
N GLY A 31 0.26 -10.17 0.80
CA GLY A 31 1.08 -9.53 -0.24
C GLY A 31 2.48 -10.15 -0.36
N THR A 32 3.14 -10.44 0.77
CA THR A 32 4.47 -11.08 0.79
C THR A 32 4.41 -12.51 0.26
N VAL A 33 3.41 -13.29 0.66
CA VAL A 33 3.22 -14.67 0.15
C VAL A 33 2.98 -14.66 -1.36
N PHE A 34 2.10 -13.77 -1.84
CA PHE A 34 1.86 -13.62 -3.27
C PHE A 34 3.12 -13.18 -4.02
N SER A 35 3.88 -12.21 -3.49
CA SER A 35 5.15 -11.78 -4.09
C SER A 35 6.17 -12.91 -4.17
N ALA A 36 6.29 -13.74 -3.13
CA ALA A 36 7.15 -14.92 -3.14
C ALA A 36 6.69 -15.95 -4.19
N ILE A 37 5.38 -16.18 -4.32
CA ILE A 37 4.82 -17.05 -5.36
C ILE A 37 5.12 -16.47 -6.75
N THR A 38 4.96 -15.16 -6.97
CA THR A 38 5.27 -14.51 -8.25
C THR A 38 6.74 -14.71 -8.61
N ILE A 39 7.66 -14.49 -7.68
CA ILE A 39 9.09 -14.72 -7.91
C ILE A 39 9.34 -16.20 -8.23
N GLY A 40 8.73 -17.12 -7.49
CA GLY A 40 8.85 -18.56 -7.77
C GLY A 40 8.34 -18.95 -9.17
N LEU A 41 7.23 -18.36 -9.62
CA LEU A 41 6.68 -18.59 -10.96
C LEU A 41 7.59 -18.02 -12.06
N VAL A 42 8.19 -16.85 -11.83
CA VAL A 42 9.07 -16.19 -12.82
C VAL A 42 10.43 -16.87 -12.91
N VAL A 43 10.98 -17.34 -11.78
CA VAL A 43 12.31 -17.95 -11.73
C VAL A 43 12.29 -19.41 -12.20
N ASN A 44 11.17 -20.11 -12.10
CA ASN A 44 11.11 -21.52 -12.46
C ASN A 44 11.11 -21.72 -13.99
N PRO A 45 12.19 -22.28 -14.58
CA PRO A 45 12.32 -22.42 -16.03
C PRO A 45 11.33 -23.42 -16.63
N GLN A 46 10.69 -24.28 -15.81
CA GLN A 46 9.65 -25.20 -16.29
C GLN A 46 8.31 -24.51 -16.55
N GLN A 47 8.08 -23.32 -16.01
CA GLN A 47 6.86 -22.55 -16.22
C GLN A 47 7.16 -21.31 -17.05
N LYS A 48 7.32 -21.50 -18.37
CA LYS A 48 7.44 -20.39 -19.32
C LYS A 48 6.16 -19.54 -19.23
N ALA A 49 6.25 -18.36 -18.61
CA ALA A 49 5.13 -17.42 -18.49
C ALA A 49 4.83 -16.72 -19.82
N PHE A 50 5.85 -16.62 -20.68
CA PHE A 50 5.78 -16.05 -22.01
C PHE A 50 6.23 -17.10 -23.02
N ALA A 51 5.54 -17.18 -24.14
CA ALA A 51 6.07 -17.91 -25.28
C ALA A 51 7.42 -17.28 -25.71
N GLU A 52 8.36 -18.09 -26.17
CA GLU A 52 9.59 -17.56 -26.79
C GLU A 52 9.19 -16.70 -27.97
N PHE A 53 9.51 -15.41 -27.88
CA PHE A 53 9.25 -14.44 -28.94
C PHE A 53 10.60 -13.96 -29.44
N THR A 54 10.91 -14.25 -30.70
CA THR A 54 12.15 -13.79 -31.31
C THR A 54 11.91 -12.39 -31.89
N ILE A 55 12.86 -11.46 -31.75
CA ILE A 55 12.70 -10.08 -32.26
C ILE A 55 12.44 -10.04 -33.78
N THR A 56 12.83 -11.09 -34.50
CA THR A 56 12.60 -11.25 -35.94
C THR A 56 11.17 -11.68 -36.30
N ASP A 57 10.38 -12.18 -35.33
CA ASP A 57 9.02 -12.65 -35.60
C ASP A 57 8.09 -11.46 -35.83
N ARG A 58 7.35 -11.51 -36.94
CA ARG A 58 6.43 -10.44 -37.31
C ARG A 58 5.12 -10.59 -36.53
N VAL A 59 4.56 -9.46 -36.12
CA VAL A 59 3.25 -9.38 -35.42
C VAL A 59 2.12 -10.04 -36.23
N SER A 60 2.26 -10.11 -37.55
CA SER A 60 1.32 -10.76 -38.46
C SER A 60 1.27 -12.29 -38.33
N GLU A 61 2.26 -12.92 -37.69
CA GLU A 61 2.34 -14.39 -37.55
C GLU A 61 1.75 -14.90 -36.23
N LEU A 62 1.21 -14.00 -35.38
CA LEU A 62 0.58 -14.43 -34.14
C LEU A 62 -0.76 -15.15 -34.38
N PRO A 63 -1.01 -16.26 -33.67
CA PRO A 63 -2.32 -16.89 -33.66
C PRO A 63 -3.34 -15.88 -33.10
N ASN A 64 -4.31 -15.49 -33.92
CA ASN A 64 -5.34 -14.47 -33.65
C ASN A 64 -4.91 -13.00 -33.76
N GLY A 65 -3.70 -12.68 -34.22
CA GLY A 65 -3.26 -11.30 -34.47
C GLY A 65 -3.28 -10.37 -33.25
N SER A 66 -3.30 -10.93 -32.04
CA SER A 66 -3.41 -10.19 -30.79
C SER A 66 -2.22 -10.47 -29.89
N ALA A 67 -1.54 -9.41 -29.43
CA ALA A 67 -0.37 -9.51 -28.54
C ALA A 67 -0.70 -10.20 -27.20
N LEU A 68 -1.97 -10.23 -26.80
CA LEU A 68 -2.41 -10.92 -25.59
C LEU A 68 -2.32 -12.44 -25.69
N SER A 69 -2.24 -13.02 -26.89
CA SER A 69 -2.09 -14.48 -27.05
C SER A 69 -0.70 -15.00 -26.67
N ILE A 70 0.29 -14.10 -26.54
CA ILE A 70 1.67 -14.42 -26.14
C ILE A 70 1.73 -14.80 -24.65
N VAL A 71 0.77 -14.28 -23.88
CA VAL A 71 0.70 -14.51 -22.43
C VAL A 71 0.09 -15.88 -22.18
N LEU A 72 0.94 -16.83 -21.79
CA LEU A 72 0.50 -18.16 -21.41
C LEU A 72 -0.34 -18.11 -20.12
N PRO A 73 -1.15 -19.13 -19.80
CA PRO A 73 -1.95 -19.16 -18.57
C PRO A 73 -1.16 -18.85 -17.27
N PRO A 74 0.11 -19.26 -17.10
CA PRO A 74 0.93 -18.84 -15.96
C PRO A 74 1.19 -17.33 -15.90
N GLY A 75 1.37 -16.68 -17.05
CA GLY A 75 1.52 -15.22 -17.14
C GLY A 75 0.29 -14.48 -16.64
N TRP A 76 -0.92 -14.96 -16.95
CA TRP A 76 -2.16 -14.41 -16.40
C TRP A 76 -2.27 -14.56 -14.88
N ARG A 77 -1.77 -15.67 -14.32
CA ARG A 77 -1.70 -15.85 -12.85
C ARG A 77 -0.72 -14.86 -12.23
N ALA A 78 0.42 -14.61 -12.88
CA ALA A 78 1.36 -13.59 -12.44
C ALA A 78 0.72 -12.19 -12.43
N PHE A 79 0.02 -11.79 -13.50
CA PHE A 79 -0.72 -10.52 -13.55
C PHE A 79 -1.79 -10.43 -12.45
N GLY A 80 -2.52 -11.52 -12.20
CA GLY A 80 -3.49 -11.60 -11.10
C GLY A 80 -2.82 -11.37 -9.74
N SER A 81 -1.70 -12.05 -9.47
CA SER A 81 -0.96 -11.89 -8.22
C SER A 81 -0.43 -10.45 -8.02
N VAL A 82 0.11 -9.84 -9.07
CA VAL A 82 0.58 -8.44 -9.03
C VAL A 82 -0.58 -7.49 -8.76
N SER A 83 -1.72 -7.70 -9.41
CA SER A 83 -2.91 -6.86 -9.21
C SER A 83 -3.39 -6.91 -7.77
N VAL A 84 -3.39 -8.09 -7.14
CA VAL A 84 -3.72 -8.24 -5.71
C VAL A 84 -2.73 -7.46 -4.84
N VAL A 85 -1.42 -7.59 -5.09
CA VAL A 85 -0.40 -6.84 -4.34
C VAL A 85 -0.58 -5.33 -4.50
N VAL A 86 -0.88 -4.84 -5.71
CA VAL A 86 -1.14 -3.41 -5.97
C VAL A 86 -2.37 -2.93 -5.19
N VAL A 87 -3.47 -3.69 -5.19
CA VAL A 87 -4.68 -3.34 -4.42
C VAL A 87 -4.39 -3.34 -2.92
N CYS A 88 -3.66 -4.34 -2.42
CA CYS A 88 -3.22 -4.44 -1.03
C CYS A 88 -2.40 -3.21 -0.62
N LEU A 89 -1.45 -2.79 -1.44
CA LEU A 89 -0.63 -1.59 -1.21
C LEU A 89 -1.48 -0.32 -1.26
N ALA A 90 -2.39 -0.19 -2.22
CA ALA A 90 -3.29 0.95 -2.33
C ALA A 90 -4.19 1.09 -1.09
N LEU A 91 -4.76 -0.01 -0.60
CA LEU A 91 -5.55 -0.04 0.63
C LEU A 91 -4.70 0.36 1.84
N ASN A 92 -3.47 -0.16 1.94
CA ASN A 92 -2.56 0.21 3.03
C ASN A 92 -2.18 1.70 2.98
N GLN A 93 -1.89 2.25 1.80
CA GLN A 93 -1.61 3.68 1.64
C GLN A 93 -2.82 4.54 1.97
N ALA A 94 -4.01 4.16 1.51
CA ALA A 94 -5.26 4.84 1.84
C ALA A 94 -5.50 4.83 3.35
N TRP A 95 -5.29 3.69 4.01
CA TRP A 95 -5.37 3.57 5.45
C TRP A 95 -4.38 4.49 6.17
N CYS A 96 -3.12 4.50 5.76
CA CYS A 96 -2.11 5.39 6.33
C CYS A 96 -2.52 6.85 6.21
N ARG A 97 -3.04 7.29 5.06
CA ARG A 97 -3.54 8.66 4.88
C ARG A 97 -4.69 8.97 5.82
N VAL A 98 -5.67 8.07 5.94
CA VAL A 98 -6.81 8.23 6.85
C VAL A 98 -6.36 8.25 8.31
N ALA A 99 -5.42 7.40 8.69
CA ALA A 99 -4.87 7.32 10.04
C ALA A 99 -4.17 8.63 10.44
N VAL A 100 -3.37 9.21 9.53
CA VAL A 100 -2.72 10.52 9.74
C VAL A 100 -3.76 11.63 9.88
N ILE A 101 -4.79 11.67 9.02
CA ILE A 101 -5.86 12.67 9.14
C ILE A 101 -6.61 12.53 10.47
N ARG A 102 -6.85 11.29 10.92
CA ARG A 102 -7.50 11.02 12.22
C ARG A 102 -6.63 11.45 13.40
N SER A 103 -5.32 11.25 13.34
CA SER A 103 -4.42 11.67 14.42
C SER A 103 -4.36 13.20 14.52
N GLU A 104 -4.31 13.90 13.39
CA GLU A 104 -4.35 15.38 13.38
C GLU A 104 -5.68 15.93 13.91
N ARG A 105 -6.82 15.31 13.55
CA ARG A 105 -8.13 15.72 14.08
C ARG A 105 -8.17 15.57 15.60
N ARG A 106 -7.75 14.42 16.12
CA ARG A 106 -7.71 14.17 17.57
C ARG A 106 -6.82 15.17 18.31
N HIS A 107 -5.68 15.54 17.74
CA HIS A 107 -4.80 16.55 18.32
C HIS A 107 -5.46 17.93 18.36
N ARG A 108 -6.08 18.38 17.25
CA ARG A 108 -6.84 19.64 17.20
C ARG A 108 -7.98 19.69 18.22
N ASP A 109 -8.72 18.59 18.37
CA ASP A 109 -9.83 18.51 19.32
C ASP A 109 -9.33 18.60 20.77
N THR A 110 -8.18 17.99 21.06
CA THR A 110 -7.53 18.07 22.38
C THR A 110 -7.09 19.50 22.69
N VAL A 111 -6.42 20.17 21.75
CA VAL A 111 -6.00 21.58 21.92
C VAL A 111 -7.20 22.50 22.16
N ARG A 112 -8.27 22.37 21.37
CA ARG A 112 -9.50 23.16 21.57
C ARG A 112 -10.14 22.90 22.94
N SER A 113 -10.18 21.64 23.39
CA SER A 113 -10.73 21.31 24.71
C SER A 113 -9.94 21.97 25.85
N LEU A 114 -8.62 22.06 25.73
CA LEU A 114 -7.75 22.75 26.69
C LEU A 114 -7.97 24.27 26.67
N GLU A 115 -8.08 24.87 25.49
CA GLU A 115 -8.39 26.31 25.35
C GLU A 115 -9.76 26.66 25.97
N LEU A 116 -10.77 25.81 25.76
CA LEU A 116 -12.10 25.99 26.36
C LEU A 116 -12.06 25.82 27.88
N ALA A 117 -11.28 24.87 28.40
CA ALA A 117 -11.11 24.69 29.84
C ALA A 117 -10.39 25.89 30.49
N GLN A 118 -9.34 26.40 29.84
CA GLN A 118 -8.60 27.58 30.31
C GLN A 118 -9.47 28.83 30.30
N ARG A 119 -10.33 29.02 29.28
CA ARG A 119 -11.31 30.12 29.26
C ARG A 119 -12.34 30.02 30.38
N ARG A 120 -12.77 28.81 30.76
CA ARG A 120 -13.69 28.63 31.91
C ARG A 120 -13.00 28.84 33.26
N GLY A 121 -11.74 28.45 33.40
CA GLY A 121 -10.99 28.58 34.65
C GLY A 121 -10.35 29.95 34.91
N GLY A 122 -10.13 30.76 33.86
CA GLY A 122 -9.52 32.09 33.95
C GLY A 122 -10.46 33.24 34.30
N GLY A 123 -11.76 32.98 34.44
CA GLY A 123 -12.75 33.97 34.86
C GLY A 123 -12.85 34.08 36.37
N TRP A 124 -11.76 34.42 37.07
CA TRP A 124 -11.88 34.93 38.43
C TRP A 124 -12.22 36.42 38.34
N PRO A 125 -13.32 36.88 38.97
CA PRO A 125 -13.61 38.30 39.03
C PRO A 125 -12.43 38.99 39.72
N GLN A 126 -11.77 39.94 39.01
CA GLN A 126 -10.91 40.89 39.69
C GLN A 126 -11.82 41.77 40.53
N SER A 127 -11.88 41.44 41.83
CA SER A 127 -12.46 42.28 42.88
C SER A 127 -11.53 43.43 43.22
#